data_AF-A0A970IP14-F1
#
_entry.id   AF-A0A970IP14-F1
#
_cell.length_a   1.000
_cell.length_b   1.000
_cell.length_c   1.000
_cell.angle_alpha   90.00
_cell.angle_beta   90.00
_cell.angle_gamma   90.00
#
_symmetry.space_group_name_H-M   'P 1'
#
loop_
_entity.id
_entity.type
_entity.pdbx_description
1 polymer ?
#
loop_
_entity_poly.entity_id
_entity_poly.type
_entity_poly.pdbx_seq_one_letter_code
_entity_poly.pdbx_strand_id
1 'polypeptide(L)'
;YYEIRREIIQSYASDLEGKDIDMLARATRGLIEEDIEKAVDEYRSVGRITYENPHSTNTCDPLRGNWSEHLINLKWLHRIVEDAGFSVMIFAGRYYVDRTIVKKVIKTILNFFIRISGRNALIFAQYYILLADYNPKKANQLNES
;
A
#
# COMPACT_ATOMS: atom_id res chain seq x y z
N TYR A 1 -0.77 11.48 7.26
CA TYR A 1 -0.87 11.91 5.85
C TYR A 1 -1.94 12.96 5.59
N TYR A 2 -2.99 13.11 6.41
CA TYR A 2 -4.01 14.16 6.20
C TYR A 2 -3.42 15.58 6.24
N GLU A 3 -2.69 15.94 7.29
CA GLU A 3 -2.06 17.28 7.38
C GLU A 3 -1.10 17.57 6.23
N ILE A 4 -0.30 16.58 5.80
CA ILE A 4 0.59 16.74 4.64
C ILE A 4 -0.21 17.09 3.38
N ARG A 5 -1.37 16.46 3.15
CA ARG A 5 -2.22 16.83 2.01
C ARG A 5 -2.78 18.24 2.16
N ARG A 6 -3.15 18.66 3.37
CA ARG A 6 -3.59 20.05 3.61
C ARG A 6 -2.48 21.04 3.28
N GLU A 7 -1.24 20.76 3.69
CA GLU A 7 -0.07 21.58 3.39
C GLU A 7 0.21 21.68 1.90
N ILE A 8 0.15 20.56 1.17
CA ILE A 8 0.27 20.52 -0.30
C ILE A 8 -0.80 21.40 -0.94
N ILE A 9 -2.08 21.18 -0.60
CA ILE A 9 -3.21 21.92 -1.20
C ILE A 9 -3.12 23.42 -0.86
N GLN A 10 -2.80 23.77 0.39
CA GLN A 10 -2.67 25.16 0.83
C GLN A 10 -1.51 25.88 0.13
N SER A 11 -0.42 25.16 -0.16
CA SER A 11 0.74 25.70 -0.87
C SER A 11 0.46 25.86 -2.37
N TYR A 12 -0.25 24.89 -2.96
CA TYR A 12 -0.58 24.88 -4.38
C TYR A 12 -1.69 25.88 -4.76
N ALA A 13 -2.72 26.00 -3.91
CA ALA A 13 -3.87 26.87 -4.11
C ALA A 13 -4.14 27.70 -2.85
N SER A 14 -3.35 28.76 -2.67
CA SER A 14 -3.40 29.63 -1.49
C SER A 14 -4.68 30.47 -1.38
N ASP A 15 -5.46 30.55 -2.46
CA ASP A 15 -6.76 31.21 -2.53
C ASP A 15 -7.91 30.38 -1.95
N LEU A 16 -7.72 29.09 -1.69
CA LEU A 16 -8.77 28.23 -1.14
C LEU A 16 -9.00 28.47 0.35
N GLU A 17 -10.27 28.40 0.75
CA GLU A 17 -10.66 28.49 2.15
C GLU A 17 -10.41 27.17 2.90
N GLY A 18 -10.25 27.25 4.23
CA GLY A 18 -9.93 26.09 5.07
C GLY A 18 -10.93 24.93 4.95
N LYS A 19 -12.21 25.21 4.71
CA LYS A 19 -13.25 24.18 4.52
C LYS A 19 -13.03 23.38 3.22
N ASP A 20 -12.65 24.05 2.14
CA ASP A 20 -12.40 23.42 0.86
C ASP A 20 -11.09 22.63 0.89
N ILE A 21 -10.07 23.17 1.56
CA ILE A 21 -8.81 22.47 1.82
C ILE A 21 -9.07 21.17 2.61
N ASP A 22 -9.90 21.21 3.65
CA ASP A 22 -10.24 20.04 4.45
C ASP A 22 -11.02 18.99 3.65
N MET A 23 -11.96 19.44 2.82
CA MET A 23 -12.75 18.57 1.93
C MET A 23 -11.83 17.88 0.90
N LEU A 24 -10.99 18.64 0.22
CA LEU A 24 -10.05 18.13 -0.77
C LEU A 24 -9.01 17.20 -0.15
N ALA A 25 -8.47 17.52 1.04
CA ALA A 25 -7.50 16.67 1.73
C ALA A 25 -8.08 15.31 2.17
N ARG A 26 -9.40 15.23 2.40
CA ARG A 26 -10.11 13.96 2.64
C ARG A 26 -10.35 13.21 1.35
N ALA A 27 -10.84 13.91 0.34
CA ALA A 27 -11.27 13.32 -0.92
C ALA A 27 -10.09 12.78 -1.74
N THR A 28 -8.93 13.46 -1.69
CA THR A 28 -7.68 13.05 -2.35
C THR A 28 -6.88 11.99 -1.58
N ARG A 29 -7.46 11.33 -0.58
CA ARG A 29 -6.79 10.24 0.13
C ARG A 29 -6.44 9.13 -0.85
N GLY A 30 -5.17 8.71 -0.86
CA GLY A 30 -4.67 7.69 -1.78
C GLY A 30 -3.90 8.25 -2.98
N LEU A 31 -3.93 9.58 -3.17
CA LEU A 31 -3.17 10.24 -4.22
C LEU A 31 -1.77 10.68 -3.75
N ILE A 32 -0.85 10.73 -4.72
CA ILE A 32 0.45 11.40 -4.59
C ILE A 32 0.30 12.90 -4.86
N GLU A 33 1.33 13.68 -4.52
CA GLU A 33 1.33 15.14 -4.67
C GLU A 33 0.87 15.61 -6.05
N GLU A 34 1.42 15.06 -7.13
CA GLU A 34 1.09 15.49 -8.50
C GLU A 34 -0.37 15.19 -8.87
N ASP A 35 -0.96 14.14 -8.31
CA ASP A 35 -2.37 13.80 -8.55
C ASP A 35 -3.32 14.56 -7.62
N ILE A 36 -2.85 14.98 -6.44
CA ILE A 36 -3.57 15.93 -5.58
C ILE A 36 -3.72 17.26 -6.30
N GLU A 37 -2.63 17.78 -6.89
CA GLU A 37 -2.64 19.04 -7.65
C GLU A 37 -3.65 18.98 -8.81
N LYS A 38 -3.66 17.88 -9.59
CA LYS A 38 -4.65 17.68 -10.67
C LYS A 38 -6.09 17.67 -10.14
N ALA A 39 -6.34 17.04 -8.99
CA ALA A 39 -7.67 17.04 -8.38
C ALA A 39 -8.06 18.45 -7.90
N VAL A 40 -7.10 19.25 -7.41
CA VAL A 40 -7.32 20.66 -7.07
C VAL A 40 -7.66 21.47 -8.33
N ASP A 41 -6.95 21.28 -9.43
CA ASP A 41 -7.25 21.94 -10.72
C ASP A 41 -8.64 21.58 -11.25
N GLU A 42 -9.04 20.31 -11.14
CA GLU A 42 -10.39 19.86 -11.49
C GLU A 42 -11.43 20.56 -10.61
N TYR A 43 -11.20 20.62 -9.30
CA TYR A 43 -12.08 21.33 -8.38
C TYR A 43 -12.20 22.81 -8.72
N ARG A 44 -11.09 23.49 -9.04
CA ARG A 44 -11.10 24.91 -9.41
C ARG A 44 -11.82 25.18 -10.72
N SER A 45 -11.75 24.25 -11.67
CA SER A 45 -12.37 24.41 -12.98
C SER A 45 -13.86 24.05 -13.01
N VAL A 46 -14.29 23.01 -12.29
CA VAL A 46 -15.66 22.45 -12.38
C VAL A 46 -16.43 22.53 -11.05
N GLY A 47 -15.77 22.88 -9.94
CA GLY A 47 -16.37 22.94 -8.60
C GLY A 47 -16.54 21.57 -7.92
N ARG A 48 -15.97 20.51 -8.50
CA ARG A 48 -16.03 19.13 -7.99
C ARG A 48 -14.80 18.34 -8.42
N ILE A 49 -14.52 17.23 -7.75
CA ILE A 49 -13.53 16.25 -8.20
C ILE A 49 -14.22 14.97 -8.67
N THR A 50 -13.62 14.27 -9.64
CA THR A 50 -14.10 12.96 -10.10
C THR A 50 -13.39 11.80 -9.41
N TYR A 51 -12.25 12.04 -8.78
CA TYR A 51 -11.53 10.99 -8.06
C TYR A 51 -12.35 10.46 -6.88
N GLU A 52 -12.50 9.13 -6.86
CA GLU A 52 -13.04 8.39 -5.74
C GLU A 52 -12.00 7.36 -5.29
N ASN A 53 -11.72 7.31 -3.98
CA ASN A 53 -10.79 6.34 -3.45
C ASN A 53 -11.38 4.93 -3.57
N PRO A 54 -10.70 4.00 -4.29
CA PRO A 54 -11.26 2.69 -4.59
C PRO A 54 -11.41 1.80 -3.36
N HIS A 55 -10.72 2.08 -2.25
CA HIS A 55 -10.78 1.25 -1.07
C HIS A 55 -10.69 2.03 0.25
N SER A 56 -11.51 1.65 1.22
CA SER A 56 -11.69 2.40 2.47
C SER A 56 -10.44 2.47 3.36
N THR A 57 -9.45 1.60 3.18
CA THR A 57 -8.18 1.63 3.93
C THR A 57 -7.02 2.23 3.14
N ASN A 58 -7.20 2.53 1.85
CA ASN A 58 -6.11 2.91 0.97
C ASN A 58 -5.64 4.32 1.29
N THR A 59 -4.40 4.42 1.75
CA THR A 59 -3.76 5.69 2.10
C THR A 59 -2.37 5.70 1.52
N CYS A 60 -2.07 6.67 0.66
CA CYS A 60 -0.73 6.90 0.14
C CYS A 60 -0.01 7.96 1.00
N ASP A 61 1.31 7.82 1.15
CA ASP A 61 2.22 8.90 1.52
C ASP A 61 2.38 9.83 0.29
N PRO A 62 1.78 11.03 0.31
CA PRO A 62 1.70 11.86 -0.88
C PRO A 62 3.07 12.31 -1.38
N LEU A 63 4.09 12.36 -0.51
CA LEU A 63 5.44 12.83 -0.84
C LEU A 63 6.34 11.75 -1.47
N ARG A 64 6.01 10.47 -1.26
CA ARG A 64 6.89 9.35 -1.64
C ARG A 64 6.21 8.29 -2.50
N GLY A 65 4.89 8.36 -2.67
CA GLY A 65 4.13 7.32 -3.35
C GLY A 65 4.02 6.01 -2.58
N ASN A 66 4.43 5.96 -1.31
CA ASN A 66 4.37 4.73 -0.53
C ASN A 66 2.93 4.48 -0.04
N TRP A 67 2.38 3.31 -0.36
CA TRP A 67 1.07 2.92 0.12
C TRP A 67 1.15 2.41 1.56
N SER A 68 0.44 3.10 2.44
CA SER A 68 0.13 2.67 3.80
C SER A 68 -1.28 2.06 3.81
N GLU A 69 -1.36 0.82 3.32
CA GLU A 69 -2.56 0.01 3.46
C GLU A 69 -2.52 -0.73 4.81
N HIS A 70 -3.69 -1.01 5.38
CA HIS A 70 -3.77 -2.03 6.42
C HIS A 70 -3.33 -3.34 5.79
N LEU A 71 -2.40 -4.08 6.42
CA LEU A 71 -1.85 -5.35 5.92
C LEU A 71 -2.94 -6.18 5.23
N ILE A 72 -2.84 -6.23 3.90
CA ILE A 72 -3.75 -6.96 3.03
C ILE A 72 -3.90 -8.40 3.54
N ASN A 73 -5.13 -8.90 3.59
CA ASN A 73 -5.37 -10.28 3.98
C ASN A 73 -4.65 -11.20 3.00
N LEU A 74 -3.63 -11.93 3.46
CA LEU A 74 -2.79 -12.73 2.57
C LEU A 74 -3.54 -13.86 1.86
N LYS A 75 -4.64 -14.37 2.42
CA LYS A 75 -5.49 -15.34 1.73
C LYS A 75 -6.25 -14.70 0.57
N TRP A 76 -6.73 -13.46 0.78
CA TRP A 76 -7.40 -12.70 -0.27
C TRP A 76 -6.41 -12.30 -1.37
N LEU A 77 -5.23 -11.81 -1.01
CA LEU A 77 -4.15 -11.51 -1.94
C LEU A 77 -3.75 -12.75 -2.77
N HIS A 78 -3.59 -13.91 -2.11
CA HIS A 78 -3.28 -15.16 -2.81
C HIS A 78 -4.34 -15.50 -3.86
N ARG A 79 -5.64 -15.38 -3.51
CA ARG A 79 -6.73 -15.65 -4.45
C ARG A 79 -6.73 -14.69 -5.63
N ILE A 80 -6.63 -13.38 -5.40
CA ILE A 80 -6.62 -12.40 -6.50
C ILE A 80 -5.53 -12.71 -7.51
N VAL A 81 -4.33 -13.04 -7.02
CA VAL A 81 -3.20 -13.28 -7.91
C VAL A 81 -3.32 -14.65 -8.61
N GLU A 82 -3.89 -15.67 -7.95
CA GLU A 82 -4.23 -16.94 -8.60
C GLU A 82 -5.33 -16.80 -9.66
N ASP A 83 -6.38 -16.03 -9.38
CA ASP A 83 -7.49 -15.75 -10.29
C ASP A 83 -7.02 -14.93 -11.50
N ALA A 84 -5.90 -14.21 -11.38
CA ALA A 84 -5.22 -13.56 -12.49
C ALA A 84 -4.35 -14.52 -13.33
N GLY A 85 -4.35 -15.82 -13.04
CA GLY A 85 -3.62 -16.85 -13.80
C GLY A 85 -2.17 -17.09 -13.35
N PHE A 86 -1.79 -16.61 -12.17
CA PHE A 86 -0.44 -16.80 -11.62
C PHE A 86 -0.38 -17.94 -10.61
N SER A 87 0.79 -18.52 -10.43
CA SER A 87 1.13 -19.34 -9.28
C SER A 87 1.80 -18.47 -8.22
N VAL A 88 1.32 -18.52 -6.98
CA VAL A 88 1.74 -17.59 -5.92
C VAL A 88 2.51 -18.31 -4.84
N MET A 89 3.62 -17.70 -4.42
CA MET A 89 4.36 -18.09 -3.22
C MET A 89 4.63 -16.87 -2.34
N ILE A 90 4.24 -16.97 -1.06
CA ILE A 90 4.43 -15.89 -0.08
C ILE A 90 5.48 -16.34 0.94
N PHE A 91 6.52 -15.54 1.10
CA PHE A 91 7.62 -15.79 2.04
C PHE A 91 7.65 -14.73 3.13
N ALA A 92 7.94 -15.17 4.35
CA ALA A 92 8.25 -14.26 5.45
C ALA A 92 9.65 -13.65 5.26
N GLY A 93 9.72 -12.31 5.20
CA GLY A 93 10.96 -11.57 5.08
C GLY A 93 11.83 -11.71 6.33
N ARG A 94 13.14 -11.88 6.14
CA ARG A 94 14.10 -11.98 7.26
C ARG A 94 14.64 -10.62 7.64
N TYR A 95 14.98 -10.47 8.92
CA TYR A 95 15.67 -9.29 9.41
C TYR A 95 17.14 -9.33 8.98
N TYR A 96 17.60 -8.23 8.38
CA TYR A 96 19.02 -8.01 8.14
C TYR A 96 19.74 -7.71 9.45
N VAL A 97 20.84 -8.41 9.72
CA VAL A 97 21.57 -8.30 11.00
C VAL A 97 22.45 -7.05 10.99
N ASP A 98 22.18 -6.11 11.91
CA ASP A 98 22.95 -4.87 12.05
C ASP A 98 24.26 -5.06 12.84
N ARG A 99 25.09 -4.02 12.85
CA ARG A 99 26.36 -3.97 13.60
C ARG A 99 26.18 -3.93 15.14
N THR A 100 25.04 -3.48 15.66
CA THR A 100 24.81 -3.37 17.12
C THR A 100 24.49 -4.73 17.74
N ILE A 101 25.23 -5.13 18.79
CA ILE A 101 25.14 -6.46 19.42
C ILE A 101 23.72 -6.78 19.91
N VAL A 102 23.07 -5.84 20.60
CA VAL A 102 21.69 -6.04 21.12
C VAL A 102 20.70 -6.28 19.97
N LYS A 103 20.72 -5.43 18.94
CA LYS A 103 19.87 -5.59 17.75
C LYS A 103 20.14 -6.90 17.04
N LYS A 104 21.41 -7.33 16.97
CA LYS A 104 21.81 -8.61 16.38
C LYS A 104 21.20 -9.80 17.13
N VAL A 105 21.22 -9.80 18.46
CA VAL A 105 20.61 -10.87 19.26
C VAL A 105 19.10 -10.95 19.00
N ILE A 106 18.39 -9.82 19.12
CA ILE A 106 16.94 -9.77 18.89
C ILE A 106 16.59 -10.26 17.48
N LYS A 107 17.26 -9.76 16.45
CA LYS A 107 17.03 -10.15 15.05
C LYS A 107 17.36 -11.62 14.79
N THR A 108 18.36 -12.18 15.45
CA THR A 108 18.69 -13.61 15.34
C THR A 108 17.58 -14.47 15.92
N ILE A 109 17.03 -14.09 17.08
CA ILE A 109 15.90 -14.77 17.71
C ILE A 109 14.66 -14.70 16.80
N LEU A 110 14.33 -13.51 16.28
CA LEU A 110 13.21 -13.34 15.35
C LEU A 110 13.38 -14.19 14.08
N ASN A 111 14.58 -14.19 13.49
CA ASN A 111 14.88 -15.01 12.32
C ASN A 111 14.78 -16.52 12.62
N PHE A 112 15.12 -16.94 13.84
CA PHE A 112 14.91 -18.32 14.28
C PHE A 112 13.41 -18.66 14.33
N PHE A 113 12.59 -17.80 14.93
CA PHE A 113 11.13 -18.00 14.94
C PHE A 113 10.53 -18.03 13.54
N ILE A 114 10.91 -17.08 12.67
CA ILE A 114 10.50 -17.07 11.25
C ILE A 114 10.82 -18.42 10.59
N ARG A 115 12.00 -19.01 10.88
CA ARG A 115 12.40 -20.29 10.29
C ARG A 115 11.57 -21.47 10.78
N ILE A 116 11.23 -21.53 12.07
CA ILE A 116 10.53 -22.69 12.66
C ILE A 116 9.01 -22.60 12.55
N SER A 117 8.44 -21.40 12.46
CA SER A 117 7.00 -21.19 12.54
C SER A 117 6.22 -21.54 11.27
N GLY A 118 6.90 -21.92 10.17
CA GLY A 118 6.26 -22.40 8.94
C GLY A 118 5.18 -21.45 8.44
N ARG A 119 3.92 -21.91 8.40
CA ARG A 119 2.75 -21.12 7.96
C ARG A 119 2.50 -19.85 8.79
N ASN A 120 2.96 -19.82 10.04
CA ASN A 120 2.79 -18.69 10.97
C ASN A 120 4.02 -17.77 11.01
N ALA A 121 5.04 -18.01 10.17
CA ALA A 121 6.28 -17.22 10.15
C ALA A 121 6.03 -15.71 9.94
N LEU A 122 4.94 -15.36 9.29
CA LEU A 122 4.54 -13.98 8.98
C LEU A 122 4.20 -13.15 10.23
N ILE A 123 3.81 -13.77 11.34
CA ILE A 123 3.56 -13.07 12.61
C ILE A 123 4.84 -12.41 13.13
N PHE A 124 5.99 -13.02 12.85
CA PHE A 124 7.30 -12.56 13.32
C PHE A 124 8.05 -11.74 12.27
N ALA A 125 7.53 -11.65 11.04
CA ALA A 125 8.23 -10.99 9.94
C ALA A 125 7.83 -9.51 9.85
N GLN A 126 8.79 -8.65 9.52
CA GLN A 126 8.52 -7.23 9.31
C GLN A 126 7.81 -6.97 7.97
N TYR A 127 8.06 -7.82 6.98
CA TYR A 127 7.49 -7.74 5.64
C TYR A 127 7.38 -9.16 5.07
N TYR A 128 6.66 -9.29 3.96
CA TYR A 128 6.59 -10.52 3.20
C TYR A 128 7.02 -10.27 1.76
N ILE A 129 7.46 -11.33 1.08
CA ILE A 129 7.82 -11.31 -0.33
C ILE A 129 6.78 -12.17 -1.05
N LEU A 130 6.08 -11.59 -2.03
CA LEU A 130 5.19 -12.32 -2.91
C LEU A 130 5.93 -12.57 -4.24
N LEU A 131 6.08 -13.84 -4.60
CA LEU A 131 6.55 -14.27 -5.91
C LEU A 131 5.36 -14.82 -6.68
N ALA A 132 5.13 -14.27 -7.87
CA ALA A 132 4.06 -14.68 -8.78
C ALA A 132 4.66 -15.10 -10.11
N ASP A 133 4.56 -16.38 -10.43
CA ASP A 133 5.01 -16.92 -11.71
C ASP A 133 3.80 -17.15 -12.60
N TYR A 134 3.81 -16.57 -13.81
CA TYR A 134 2.71 -16.76 -14.75
C TYR A 134 2.57 -18.23 -15.12
N ASN A 135 1.39 -18.81 -14.89
CA ASN A 135 1.13 -20.20 -15.17
C ASN A 135 0.06 -20.32 -16.27
N PRO A 136 0.46 -20.50 -17.54
CA PRO A 136 -0.47 -20.54 -18.67
C PRO A 136 -1.51 -21.67 -18.57
N LYS A 137 -1.24 -22.74 -17.80
CA LYS A 137 -2.20 -23.83 -17.59
C LYS A 137 -3.37 -23.45 -16.66
N LYS A 138 -3.15 -22.57 -15.68
CA LYS A 138 -4.23 -22.04 -14.82
C LYS A 138 -5.02 -20.96 -15.53
N ALA A 139 -4.37 -20.10 -16.32
CA ALA A 139 -5.02 -19.07 -17.11
C ALA A 139 -6.04 -19.66 -18.12
N ASN A 140 -5.73 -20.80 -18.74
CA ASN A 140 -6.65 -21.46 -19.67
C ASN A 140 -7.87 -22.09 -18.98
N GLN A 141 -7.77 -22.53 -17.72
CA GLN A 141 -8.92 -23.07 -16.97
C GLN A 141 -9.92 -21.99 -16.54
N LEU A 142 -9.47 -20.75 -16.34
CA LEU A 142 -10.32 -19.60 -16.01
C LEU A 142 -11.11 -19.07 -17.21
N ASN A 143 -10.60 -19.29 -18.44
CA ASN A 143 -11.28 -18.85 -19.67
C ASN A 143 -12.34 -19.86 -20.17
N GLU A 144 -12.45 -21.03 -19.53
CA GLU A 144 -13.39 -22.10 -19.89
C GLU A 144 -14.56 -22.27 -18.89
N SER A 145 -14.64 -21.41 -17.87
CA SER A 145 -15.66 -21.40 -16.81
C SER A 145 -16.48 -20.11 -16.81
#